data_AF-A0A3C0ZTX4-F1
#
_entry.id   AF-A0A3C0ZTX4-F1
#
_cell.length_a   1.000
_cell.length_b   1.000
_cell.length_c   1.000
_cell.angle_alpha   90.00
_cell.angle_beta   90.00
_cell.angle_gamma   90.00
#
_symmetry.space_group_name_H-M   'P 1'
#
loop_
_entity.id
_entity.type
_entity.pdbx_description
1 polymer ?
#
loop_
_entity_poly.entity_id
_entity_poly.type
_entity_poly.pdbx_seq_one_letter_code
_entity_poly.pdbx_strand_id
1 'polypeptide(L)'
;MARAKWYELDNNAKIVPSTTKGSDTRVFRITCELKEEVNGALLQHALDRTVPDFPHFASVLRKGLFWYYLDSSNIHAVVQQE
;
A
#
# COMPACT_ATOMS: atom_id res chain seq x y z
N MET A 1 -1.70 8.15 23.68
CA MET A 1 -1.92 8.43 22.24
C MET A 1 -0.69 7.95 21.50
N ALA A 2 -0.80 6.90 20.69
CA ALA A 2 0.34 6.42 19.91
C ALA A 2 0.77 7.52 18.94
N ARG A 3 2.06 7.89 18.97
CA ARG A 3 2.65 8.88 18.04
C ARG A 3 2.40 8.37 16.61
N ALA A 4 1.61 9.08 15.83
CA ALA A 4 1.42 8.77 14.41
C ALA A 4 2.81 8.79 13.75
N LYS A 5 3.23 7.62 13.24
CA LYS A 5 4.56 7.45 12.65
C LYS A 5 4.48 8.01 11.23
N TRP A 6 4.88 9.26 11.07
CA TRP A 6 4.86 9.95 9.78
C TRP A 6 6.09 9.58 8.95
N TYR A 7 5.88 9.30 7.68
CA TYR A 7 6.95 9.04 6.71
C TYR A 7 7.05 10.22 5.75
N GLU A 8 8.23 10.80 5.64
CA GLU A 8 8.47 11.89 4.70
C GLU A 8 8.37 11.38 3.26
N LEU A 9 7.63 12.10 2.43
CA LEU A 9 7.57 11.83 0.99
C LEU A 9 8.77 12.44 0.29
N ASP A 10 9.44 11.63 -0.53
CA ASP A 10 10.42 12.13 -1.48
C ASP A 10 9.76 13.01 -2.57
N ASN A 11 10.58 13.67 -3.38
CA ASN A 11 10.08 14.56 -4.44
C ASN A 11 9.26 13.79 -5.50
N ASN A 12 9.57 12.53 -5.75
CA ASN A 12 8.87 11.71 -6.73
C ASN A 12 7.45 11.39 -6.25
N ALA A 13 7.31 11.00 -4.98
CA ALA A 13 6.04 10.73 -4.31
C ALA A 13 5.14 11.97 -4.16
N LYS A 14 5.71 13.19 -4.27
CA LYS A 14 4.93 14.44 -4.36
C LYS A 14 4.47 14.75 -5.79
N ILE A 15 5.33 14.56 -6.79
CA ILE A 15 5.09 14.99 -8.18
C ILE A 15 4.24 13.98 -8.97
N VAL A 16 4.51 12.68 -8.83
CA VAL A 16 3.81 11.64 -9.60
C VAL A 16 2.29 11.67 -9.38
N PRO A 17 1.76 11.59 -8.15
CA PRO A 17 0.30 11.62 -7.96
C PRO A 17 -0.34 12.96 -8.37
N SER A 18 0.43 14.05 -8.36
CA SER A 18 -0.05 15.38 -8.78
C SER A 18 -0.11 15.54 -10.30
N THR A 19 0.68 14.77 -11.05
CA THR A 19 0.78 14.83 -12.52
C THR A 19 0.04 13.70 -13.22
N THR A 20 -0.36 12.66 -12.49
CA THR A 20 -1.04 11.49 -13.06
C THR A 20 -2.50 11.83 -13.40
N LYS A 21 -2.86 11.67 -14.67
CA LYS A 21 -4.25 11.74 -15.18
C LYS A 21 -4.49 10.55 -16.09
N GLY A 22 -5.58 9.80 -15.87
CA GLY A 22 -5.88 8.62 -16.68
C GLY A 22 -4.92 7.45 -16.40
N SER A 23 -4.63 6.64 -17.43
CA SER A 23 -3.68 5.53 -17.34
C SER A 23 -2.23 6.02 -17.30
N ASP A 24 -1.48 5.58 -16.29
CA ASP A 24 -0.06 5.92 -16.15
C ASP A 24 0.81 5.05 -17.07
N THR A 25 1.27 5.60 -18.18
CA THR A 25 2.11 4.90 -19.16
C THR A 25 3.54 4.67 -18.69
N ARG A 26 3.94 5.18 -17.52
CA ARG A 26 5.28 5.00 -16.94
C ARG A 26 5.44 3.69 -16.18
N VAL A 27 4.35 2.94 -15.98
CA VAL A 27 4.34 1.69 -15.23
C VAL A 27 3.86 0.56 -16.14
N PHE A 28 4.64 -0.52 -16.21
CA PHE A 28 4.17 -1.80 -16.74
C PHE A 28 4.12 -2.82 -15.59
N ARG A 29 3.10 -3.68 -15.59
CA ARG A 29 2.92 -4.73 -14.58
C ARG A 29 3.13 -6.09 -15.24
N ILE A 30 3.95 -6.93 -14.61
CA ILE A 30 4.02 -8.35 -14.90
C ILE A 30 3.28 -9.07 -13.78
N THR A 31 2.36 -9.95 -14.12
CA THR A 31 1.65 -10.82 -13.17
C THR A 31 1.91 -12.28 -13.54
N CYS A 32 1.80 -13.15 -12.54
CA CYS A 32 1.80 -14.59 -12.73
C CYS A 32 0.75 -15.20 -11.80
N GLU A 33 0.13 -16.28 -12.26
CA GLU A 33 -0.88 -17.01 -11.50
C GLU A 33 -0.30 -18.32 -10.99
N LEU A 34 -0.74 -18.72 -9.81
CA LEU A 34 -0.46 -20.05 -9.27
C LEU A 34 -1.39 -21.07 -9.94
N LYS A 35 -0.87 -22.24 -10.27
CA LYS A 35 -1.64 -23.33 -10.90
C LYS A 35 -2.50 -24.10 -9.90
N GLU A 36 -2.17 -24.00 -8.63
CA GLU A 36 -2.79 -24.74 -7.53
C GLU A 36 -3.73 -23.82 -6.76
N GLU A 37 -4.75 -24.41 -6.13
CA GLU A 37 -5.66 -23.65 -5.29
C GLU A 37 -4.91 -23.05 -4.08
N VAL A 38 -5.13 -21.76 -3.86
CA VAL A 38 -4.52 -21.03 -2.75
C VAL A 38 -5.46 -21.11 -1.55
N ASN A 39 -4.94 -21.61 -0.42
CA ASN A 39 -5.66 -21.57 0.84
C ASN A 39 -5.64 -20.14 1.43
N GLY A 40 -6.75 -19.43 1.31
CA GLY A 40 -6.88 -18.05 1.80
C GLY A 40 -6.65 -17.89 3.30
N ALA A 41 -6.98 -18.89 4.13
CA ALA A 41 -6.75 -18.83 5.58
C ALA A 41 -5.26 -18.90 5.92
N LEU A 42 -4.50 -19.78 5.26
CA LEU A 42 -3.04 -19.84 5.40
C LEU A 42 -2.38 -18.54 4.93
N LEU A 43 -2.88 -17.98 3.82
CA LEU A 43 -2.37 -16.70 3.31
C LEU A 43 -2.67 -15.54 4.26
N GLN A 44 -3.86 -15.51 4.88
CA GLN A 44 -4.20 -14.52 5.90
C GLN A 44 -3.29 -14.63 7.12
N HIS A 45 -3.01 -15.84 7.61
CA HIS A 45 -2.05 -16.04 8.70
C HIS A 45 -0.64 -15.55 8.35
N ALA A 46 -0.18 -15.79 7.12
CA ALA A 46 1.10 -15.27 6.66
C ALA A 46 1.09 -13.73 6.60
N LEU A 47 0.01 -13.13 6.10
CA LEU A 47 -0.17 -11.69 6.04
C LEU A 47 -0.13 -11.07 7.44
N ASP A 48 -0.93 -11.57 8.38
CA ASP A 48 -1.02 -11.03 9.75
C ASP A 48 0.32 -11.07 10.49
N ARG A 49 1.15 -12.09 10.21
CA ARG A 49 2.50 -12.18 10.78
C ARG A 49 3.49 -11.22 10.13
N THR A 50 3.30 -10.89 8.86
CA THR A 50 4.25 -10.09 8.07
C THR A 50 3.99 -8.60 8.19
N VAL A 51 2.72 -8.16 8.22
CA VAL A 51 2.36 -6.73 8.27
C VAL A 51 3.06 -5.94 9.39
N PRO A 52 3.21 -6.44 10.63
CA PRO A 52 3.90 -5.72 11.70
C PRO A 52 5.36 -5.35 11.37
N ASP A 53 6.05 -6.18 10.57
CA ASP A 53 7.44 -5.96 10.16
C ASP A 53 7.56 -4.93 9.04
N PHE A 54 6.47 -4.66 8.32
CA PHE A 54 6.42 -3.71 7.20
C PHE A 54 5.39 -2.60 7.43
N PRO A 55 5.62 -1.71 8.42
CA PRO A 55 4.65 -0.67 8.81
C PRO A 55 4.35 0.35 7.70
N HIS A 56 5.18 0.43 6.65
CA HIS A 56 4.93 1.28 5.48
C HIS A 56 3.73 0.82 4.64
N PHE A 57 3.44 -0.49 4.61
CA PHE A 57 2.23 -1.01 3.95
C PHE A 57 0.96 -0.74 4.75
N ALA A 58 1.08 -0.45 6.04
CA ALA A 58 -0.02 0.01 6.90
C ALA A 58 -0.15 1.55 6.86
N SER A 59 -0.07 2.15 5.67
CA SER A 59 -0.22 3.60 5.47
C SER A 59 -1.12 3.91 4.28
N VAL A 60 -1.86 5.01 4.36
CA VAL A 60 -2.73 5.48 3.27
C VAL A 60 -2.25 6.82 2.74
N LEU A 61 -2.29 7.00 1.42
CA LEU A 61 -1.98 8.28 0.80
C LEU A 61 -3.18 9.23 0.96
N ARG A 62 -2.97 10.34 1.67
CA ARG A 62 -3.97 11.39 1.85
C ARG A 62 -3.57 12.66 1.14
N LYS A 63 -4.57 13.45 0.73
CA LYS A 63 -4.39 14.78 0.14
C LYS A 63 -4.47 15.84 1.23
N GLY A 64 -3.39 16.58 1.46
CA GLY A 64 -3.37 17.78 2.29
C GLY A 64 -3.69 19.05 1.50
N LEU A 65 -3.60 20.21 2.15
CA LEU A 65 -3.86 21.51 1.52
C LEU A 65 -2.86 21.82 0.40
N PHE A 66 -1.60 21.41 0.57
CA PHE A 66 -0.52 21.70 -0.37
C PHE A 66 0.09 20.45 -1.02
N TRP A 67 0.13 19.31 -0.32
CA TRP A 67 0.83 18.09 -0.77
C TRP A 67 0.08 16.82 -0.37
N TYR A 68 0.40 15.73 -1.05
CA TYR A 68 0.06 14.39 -0.56
C TYR A 68 0.97 14.02 0.62
N TYR A 69 0.51 13.11 1.48
CA TYR A 69 1.29 12.55 2.58
C TYR A 69 0.82 11.12 2.91
N LEU A 70 1.72 10.30 3.46
CA LEU A 70 1.36 9.00 4.03
C LEU A 70 0.92 9.16 5.47
N ASP A 71 -0.27 8.65 5.76
CA ASP A 71 -0.84 8.61 7.11
C ASP A 71 -0.91 7.17 7.59
N SER A 72 -0.57 6.94 8.87
CA SER A 72 -0.63 5.59 9.46
C SER A 72 -2.06 5.10 9.47
N SER A 73 -2.27 3.88 8.97
CA SER A 73 -3.59 3.27 8.85
C SER A 73 -3.72 2.09 9.80
N ASN A 74 -4.84 2.03 10.51
CA ASN A 74 -5.23 0.87 11.33
C ASN A 74 -6.20 -0.04 10.57
N ILE A 75 -6.30 0.09 9.24
CA ILE A 75 -7.12 -0.79 8.41
C ILE A 75 -6.47 -2.18 8.42
N HIS A 76 -7.22 -3.18 8.86
CA HIS A 76 -6.78 -4.58 8.82
C HIS A 76 -6.80 -5.08 7.36
N ALA A 77 -5.69 -5.66 6.93
CA ALA A 77 -5.55 -6.18 5.58
C ALA A 77 -6.19 -7.57 5.49
N VAL A 78 -7.14 -7.73 4.58
CA VAL A 78 -7.90 -8.98 4.37
C VAL A 78 -7.53 -9.56 3.02
N VAL A 79 -7.13 -10.84 3.01
CA VAL A 79 -6.88 -11.60 1.79
C VAL A 79 -8.17 -11.75 0.99
N GLN A 80 -8.09 -11.44 -0.29
CA GLN A 80 -9.19 -11.56 -1.25
C GLN A 80 -8.66 -12.19 -2.54
N GLN A 81 -9.54 -12.86 -3.28
CA GLN A 81 -9.24 -13.33 -4.62
C GLN A 81 -9.10 -12.10 -5.55
N GLU A 82 -8.07 -12.11 -6.40
CA GLU A 82 -7.81 -11.03 -7.38
C GLU A 82 -8.88 -10.96 -8.47
#